data_AF-A0A849RTA6-F1
#
_entry.id   AF-A0A849RTA6-F1
#
_cell.length_a   1.000
_cell.length_b   1.000
_cell.length_c   1.000
_cell.angle_alpha   90.00
_cell.angle_beta   90.00
_cell.angle_gamma   90.00
#
_symmetry.space_group_name_H-M   'P 1'
#
loop_
_entity.id
_entity.type
_entity.pdbx_description
1 polymer ?
#
loop_
_entity_poly.entity_id
_entity_poly.type
_entity_poly.pdbx_seq_one_letter_code
_entity_poly.pdbx_strand_id
1 'polypeptide(L)'
;MHRLSCRLLICVGILTLGGCAGKGERIDIAIPGGTPGGGTASLATPGPRIAVLPFEDQRSNQTHLGTRSHLWGGISYFDLPSGTVAKATAQALVDYLSRQGWKVSLARTPGSDSADITIAGTIQSLSVDAKSGFMHTDLTATNTLAFRIMNHTDESVVRERVSGTGSDRVFWFDEEDAQALITDLFAKNFGKLLTDIKIEGQVIRLQ
;
A
#
# COMPACT_ATOMS: atom_id res chain seq x y z
N MET A 1 -43.10 13.54 -68.97
CA MET A 1 -42.21 14.21 -67.99
C MET A 1 -42.33 13.48 -66.66
N HIS A 2 -41.32 12.68 -66.31
CA HIS A 2 -41.25 11.93 -65.06
C HIS A 2 -41.11 12.87 -63.85
N ARG A 3 -41.88 12.66 -62.79
CA ARG A 3 -41.52 13.12 -61.44
C ARG A 3 -41.68 11.99 -60.43
N LEU A 4 -40.54 11.66 -59.85
CA LEU A 4 -40.24 10.72 -58.78
C LEU A 4 -40.74 11.21 -57.41
N SER A 5 -40.92 10.24 -56.50
CA SER A 5 -40.70 10.33 -55.04
C SER A 5 -41.69 11.19 -54.22
N CYS A 6 -41.95 10.94 -52.94
CA CYS A 6 -41.14 10.26 -51.93
C CYS A 6 -42.08 9.75 -50.82
N ARG A 7 -42.04 8.46 -50.48
CA ARG A 7 -42.69 7.92 -49.28
C ARG A 7 -41.84 8.31 -48.06
N LEU A 8 -42.34 9.23 -47.23
CA LEU A 8 -41.68 9.61 -45.98
C LEU A 8 -42.08 8.60 -44.89
N LEU A 9 -41.20 7.62 -44.65
CA LEU A 9 -41.25 6.75 -43.47
C LEU A 9 -40.67 7.54 -42.29
N ILE A 10 -41.51 7.82 -41.28
CA ILE A 10 -41.11 8.43 -40.02
C ILE A 10 -40.55 7.32 -39.13
N CYS A 11 -39.23 7.26 -38.96
CA CYS A 11 -38.58 6.43 -37.94
C CYS A 11 -38.37 7.28 -36.68
N VAL A 12 -39.12 6.95 -35.63
CA VAL A 12 -38.90 7.44 -34.26
C VAL A 12 -37.63 6.77 -33.71
N GLY A 13 -36.55 7.53 -33.60
CA GLY A 13 -35.32 7.10 -32.94
C GLY A 13 -35.40 7.37 -31.44
N ILE A 14 -35.62 6.33 -30.65
CA ILE A 14 -35.49 6.36 -29.19
C ILE A 14 -33.99 6.45 -28.86
N LEU A 15 -33.52 7.62 -28.44
CA LEU A 15 -32.19 7.80 -27.87
C LEU A 15 -32.20 7.28 -26.43
N THR A 16 -31.83 6.02 -26.25
CA THR A 16 -31.45 5.50 -24.93
C THR A 16 -30.11 6.11 -24.54
N LEU A 17 -30.15 7.16 -23.71
CA LEU A 17 -28.98 7.67 -22.99
C LEU A 17 -28.59 6.64 -21.92
N GLY A 18 -27.91 5.58 -22.34
CA GLY A 18 -27.14 4.72 -21.45
C GLY A 18 -25.88 5.47 -21.05
N GLY A 19 -25.94 6.22 -19.95
CA GLY A 19 -24.73 6.70 -19.28
C GLY A 19 -23.98 5.48 -18.74
N CYS A 20 -22.94 5.04 -19.46
CA CYS A 20 -21.99 4.07 -18.97
C CYS A 20 -21.37 4.61 -17.68
N ALA A 21 -21.73 4.02 -16.54
CA ALA A 21 -21.09 4.27 -15.27
C ALA A 21 -19.57 4.13 -15.45
N GLY A 22 -18.85 5.19 -15.07
CA GLY A 22 -17.44 5.39 -15.36
C GLY A 22 -16.59 4.22 -14.91
N LYS A 23 -16.07 3.47 -15.88
CA LYS A 23 -14.96 2.55 -15.65
C LYS A 23 -13.70 3.40 -15.66
N GLY A 24 -13.37 4.01 -14.52
CA GLY A 24 -12.10 4.69 -14.33
C GLY A 24 -10.95 3.71 -14.63
N GLU A 25 -9.91 4.21 -15.27
CA GLU A 25 -8.71 3.44 -15.56
C GLU A 25 -8.04 2.99 -14.25
N ARG A 26 -7.47 1.79 -14.25
CA ARG A 26 -6.79 1.21 -13.09
C ARG A 26 -5.29 1.25 -13.36
N ILE A 27 -4.55 1.82 -12.42
CA ILE A 27 -3.10 1.96 -12.45
C ILE A 27 -2.53 1.08 -11.35
N ASP A 28 -1.65 0.15 -11.71
CA ASP A 28 -1.10 -0.80 -10.76
C ASP A 28 0.09 -0.18 -10.01
N ILE A 29 -0.02 -0.06 -8.69
CA ILE A 29 1.03 0.42 -7.80
C ILE A 29 1.47 -0.71 -6.88
N ALA A 30 2.75 -1.09 -6.97
CA ALA A 30 3.30 -2.06 -6.05
C ALA A 30 3.63 -1.40 -4.70
N ILE A 31 3.19 -2.03 -3.62
CA ILE A 31 3.76 -1.77 -2.29
C ILE A 31 5.12 -2.48 -2.23
N PRO A 32 6.16 -1.86 -1.63
CA PRO A 32 7.46 -2.51 -1.44
C PRO A 32 7.30 -3.92 -0.84
N GLY A 33 7.95 -4.92 -1.43
CA GLY A 33 7.84 -6.31 -0.97
C GLY A 33 6.54 -7.03 -1.38
N GLY A 34 5.65 -6.41 -2.15
CA GLY A 34 4.43 -7.07 -2.66
C GLY A 34 4.68 -8.21 -3.65
N THR A 35 5.89 -8.31 -4.21
CA THR A 35 6.26 -9.39 -5.14
C THR A 35 6.66 -10.65 -4.35
N PRO A 36 5.97 -11.79 -4.52
CA PRO A 36 6.37 -13.03 -3.87
C PRO A 36 7.63 -13.55 -4.56
N GLY A 37 8.80 -13.20 -4.01
CA GLY A 37 10.07 -13.58 -4.61
C GLY A 37 11.23 -13.42 -3.66
N GLY A 38 11.62 -14.54 -3.04
CA GLY A 38 12.98 -14.75 -2.55
C GLY A 38 13.36 -13.95 -1.30
N GLY A 39 12.96 -14.45 -0.14
CA GLY A 39 13.69 -14.13 1.09
C GLY A 39 15.14 -14.57 0.93
N THR A 40 16.03 -13.62 0.61
CA THR A 40 17.47 -13.84 0.69
C THR A 40 17.81 -14.01 2.17
N ALA A 41 18.17 -15.23 2.55
CA ALA A 41 18.71 -15.53 3.86
C ALA A 41 19.95 -14.65 4.10
N SER A 42 19.79 -13.60 4.90
CA SER A 42 20.90 -12.76 5.36
C SER A 42 21.72 -13.51 6.39
N LEU A 43 23.05 -13.35 6.32
CA LEU A 43 24.00 -13.98 7.23
C LEU A 43 23.64 -13.65 8.69
N ALA A 44 23.49 -14.71 9.49
CA ALA A 44 22.87 -14.70 10.79
C ALA A 44 23.66 -13.87 11.83
N THR A 45 23.21 -12.65 12.12
CA THR A 45 23.56 -11.95 13.36
C THR A 45 22.89 -12.67 14.55
N PRO A 46 23.55 -12.86 15.70
CA PRO A 46 22.88 -13.29 16.93
C PRO A 46 21.83 -12.25 17.36
N GLY A 47 20.56 -12.65 17.44
CA GLY A 47 19.42 -11.78 17.74
C GLY A 47 18.11 -12.58 17.72
N PRO A 48 17.00 -12.02 18.26
CA PRO A 48 15.72 -12.70 18.35
C PRO A 48 15.13 -13.05 16.98
N ARG A 49 14.45 -14.18 16.91
CA ARG A 49 13.66 -14.58 15.73
C ARG A 49 12.32 -13.87 15.78
N ILE A 50 12.04 -13.12 14.73
CA ILE A 50 10.85 -12.26 14.64
C ILE A 50 9.90 -12.83 13.60
N ALA A 51 8.67 -13.07 14.01
CA ALA A 51 7.57 -13.44 13.13
C ALA A 51 6.70 -12.21 12.87
N VAL A 52 6.47 -11.86 11.61
CA VAL A 52 5.50 -10.82 11.22
C VAL A 52 4.23 -11.50 10.72
N LEU A 53 3.10 -11.19 11.34
CA LEU A 53 1.80 -11.67 10.87
C LEU A 53 1.27 -10.80 9.72
N PRO A 54 0.38 -11.32 8.86
CA PRO A 54 -0.33 -10.48 7.90
C PRO A 54 -1.04 -9.35 8.64
N PHE A 55 -0.98 -8.14 8.09
CA PHE A 55 -1.61 -7.00 8.73
C PHE A 55 -3.12 -7.06 8.56
N GLU A 56 -3.85 -6.34 9.40
CA GLU A 56 -5.28 -6.10 9.18
C GLU A 56 -5.46 -4.82 8.36
N ASP A 57 -6.24 -4.87 7.28
CA ASP A 57 -6.65 -3.67 6.55
C ASP A 57 -7.90 -3.08 7.23
N GLN A 58 -7.73 -1.97 7.94
CA GLN A 58 -8.79 -1.20 8.58
C GLN A 58 -8.96 0.18 7.93
N ARG A 59 -8.48 0.34 6.69
CA ARG A 59 -8.67 1.58 5.95
C ARG A 59 -10.16 1.81 5.68
N SER A 60 -10.56 3.08 5.65
CA SER A 60 -11.92 3.48 5.28
C SER A 60 -12.25 3.14 3.82
N ASN A 61 -11.26 3.24 2.93
CA ASN A 61 -11.35 2.75 1.56
C ASN A 61 -10.37 1.60 1.35
N GLN A 62 -10.91 0.38 1.23
CA GLN A 62 -10.12 -0.84 0.99
C GLN A 62 -10.05 -1.21 -0.49
N THR A 63 -10.86 -0.55 -1.34
CA THR A 63 -11.01 -0.89 -2.75
C THR A 63 -9.82 -0.46 -3.58
N HIS A 64 -9.29 0.73 -3.27
CA HIS A 64 -8.20 1.38 -4.00
C HIS A 64 -7.12 1.86 -3.05
N LEU A 65 -5.91 2.04 -3.55
CA LEU A 65 -4.82 2.74 -2.88
C LEU A 65 -4.93 4.26 -3.00
N GLY A 66 -5.76 4.77 -3.90
CA GLY A 66 -6.01 6.21 -4.05
C GLY A 66 -6.36 6.54 -5.48
N THR A 67 -6.19 7.80 -5.87
CA THR A 67 -6.72 8.30 -7.14
C THR A 67 -5.77 9.21 -7.89
N ARG A 68 -5.85 9.18 -9.22
CA ARG A 68 -5.28 10.18 -10.11
C ARG A 68 -6.39 11.03 -10.71
N SER A 69 -6.37 12.33 -10.46
CA SER A 69 -7.25 13.31 -11.12
C SER A 69 -6.54 13.91 -12.34
N HIS A 70 -7.13 13.75 -13.53
CA HIS A 70 -6.55 14.23 -14.79
C HIS A 70 -6.91 15.69 -15.09
N LEU A 71 -6.03 16.41 -15.80
CA LEU A 71 -6.17 17.84 -16.08
C LEU A 71 -7.45 18.18 -16.86
N TRP A 72 -7.85 17.31 -17.79
CA TRP A 72 -9.01 17.48 -18.66
C TRP A 72 -10.27 16.78 -18.15
N GLY A 73 -10.26 16.40 -16.86
CA GLY A 73 -11.29 15.59 -16.24
C GLY A 73 -11.03 14.09 -16.38
N GLY A 74 -11.73 13.31 -15.56
CA GLY A 74 -11.50 11.87 -15.40
C GLY A 74 -10.71 11.55 -14.14
N ILE A 75 -10.96 10.34 -13.62
CA ILE A 75 -10.29 9.78 -12.45
C ILE A 75 -9.78 8.39 -12.83
N SER A 76 -8.50 8.15 -12.61
CA SER A 76 -7.93 6.80 -12.56
C SER A 76 -7.75 6.39 -11.11
N TYR A 77 -7.79 5.09 -10.83
CA TYR A 77 -7.65 4.53 -9.50
C TYR A 77 -6.32 3.80 -9.40
N PHE A 78 -5.60 4.03 -8.30
CA PHE A 78 -4.41 3.25 -7.99
C PHE A 78 -4.82 1.97 -7.27
N ASP A 79 -4.32 0.84 -7.73
CA ASP A 79 -4.64 -0.48 -7.20
C ASP A 79 -3.38 -1.30 -6.95
N LEU A 80 -3.47 -2.35 -6.13
CA LEU A 80 -2.38 -3.32 -6.08
C LEU A 80 -2.47 -4.27 -7.29
N PRO A 81 -1.34 -4.57 -7.94
CA PRO A 81 -1.30 -5.52 -9.06
C PRO A 81 -1.73 -6.93 -8.65
N SER A 82 -1.43 -7.33 -7.40
CA SER A 82 -1.87 -8.62 -6.86
C SER A 82 -1.81 -8.66 -5.33
N GLY A 83 -2.54 -9.61 -4.75
CA GLY A 83 -2.56 -9.84 -3.30
C GLY A 83 -3.41 -8.85 -2.52
N THR A 84 -3.21 -8.81 -1.21
CA THR A 84 -3.90 -7.87 -0.32
C THR A 84 -2.90 -6.84 0.21
N VAL A 85 -3.40 -5.62 0.46
CA VAL A 85 -2.62 -4.53 1.08
C VAL A 85 -2.01 -5.02 2.39
N ALA A 86 -2.82 -5.71 3.19
CA ALA A 86 -2.45 -6.43 4.40
C ALA A 86 -1.16 -7.29 4.26
N LYS A 87 -1.14 -8.18 3.26
CA LYS A 87 0.01 -9.06 3.03
C LYS A 87 1.21 -8.31 2.48
N ALA A 88 0.97 -7.39 1.54
CA ALA A 88 2.03 -6.60 0.93
C ALA A 88 2.74 -5.71 1.97
N THR A 89 1.98 -5.05 2.85
CA THR A 89 2.54 -4.26 3.96
C THR A 89 3.31 -5.11 4.97
N ALA A 90 2.81 -6.30 5.32
CA ALA A 90 3.53 -7.21 6.19
C ALA A 90 4.87 -7.65 5.57
N GLN A 91 4.87 -7.99 4.29
CA GLN A 91 6.09 -8.33 3.55
C GLN A 91 7.04 -7.13 3.43
N ALA A 92 6.52 -5.92 3.22
CA ALA A 92 7.32 -4.69 3.23
C ALA A 92 8.12 -4.53 4.53
N LEU A 93 7.49 -4.81 5.67
CA LEU A 93 8.15 -4.77 6.97
C LEU A 93 9.21 -5.89 7.10
N VAL A 94 8.88 -7.12 6.69
CA VAL A 94 9.84 -8.25 6.69
C VAL A 94 11.08 -7.90 5.87
N ASP A 95 10.90 -7.36 4.68
CA ASP A 95 12.01 -7.01 3.79
C ASP A 95 12.82 -5.85 4.38
N TYR A 96 12.14 -4.86 4.97
CA TYR A 96 12.79 -3.74 5.63
C TYR A 96 13.66 -4.20 6.80
N LEU A 97 13.11 -5.00 7.72
CA LEU A 97 13.83 -5.53 8.87
C LEU A 97 14.95 -6.49 8.45
N SER A 98 14.73 -7.30 7.42
CA SER A 98 15.76 -8.19 6.87
C SER A 98 16.97 -7.41 6.33
N ARG A 99 16.72 -6.27 5.65
CA ARG A 99 17.79 -5.36 5.19
C ARG A 99 18.55 -4.70 6.35
N GLN A 100 17.91 -4.54 7.51
CA GLN A 100 18.58 -4.09 8.74
C GLN A 100 19.34 -5.22 9.46
N GLY A 101 19.38 -6.44 8.90
CA GLY A 101 20.11 -7.58 9.47
C GLY A 101 19.34 -8.37 10.53
N TRP A 102 18.02 -8.16 10.65
CA TRP A 102 17.19 -8.84 11.64
C TRP A 102 16.75 -10.22 11.11
N LYS A 103 16.64 -11.20 12.01
CA LYS A 103 16.12 -12.54 11.69
C LYS A 103 14.60 -12.51 11.69
N VAL A 104 14.02 -12.11 10.57
CA VAL A 104 12.58 -11.93 10.43
C VAL A 104 12.00 -12.87 9.37
N SER A 105 10.78 -13.33 9.60
CA SER A 105 10.03 -14.14 8.64
C SER A 105 8.55 -13.76 8.65
N LEU A 106 7.88 -13.97 7.51
CA LEU A 106 6.44 -13.81 7.41
C LEU A 106 5.76 -15.07 7.96
N ALA A 107 5.09 -14.95 9.10
CA ALA A 107 4.33 -16.03 9.70
C ALA A 107 2.92 -16.10 9.12
N ARG A 108 2.38 -17.31 8.96
CA ARG A 108 0.99 -17.51 8.49
C ARG A 108 -0.03 -17.45 9.61
N THR A 109 0.36 -17.86 10.81
CA THR A 109 -0.51 -17.95 11.98
C THR A 109 0.26 -17.59 13.24
N PRO A 110 -0.38 -16.98 14.24
CA PRO A 110 0.25 -16.73 15.54
C PRO A 110 0.80 -18.03 16.15
N GLY A 111 2.07 -18.02 16.57
CA GLY A 111 2.69 -19.14 17.28
C GLY A 111 3.22 -20.31 16.42
N SER A 112 3.15 -20.25 15.08
CA SER A 112 3.60 -21.37 14.23
C SER A 112 5.12 -21.52 14.11
N ASP A 113 5.89 -20.46 14.36
CA ASP A 113 7.27 -20.37 13.86
C ASP A 113 8.36 -20.39 14.96
N SER A 114 8.02 -20.79 16.20
CA SER A 114 8.94 -20.77 17.36
C SER A 114 9.64 -19.41 17.53
N ALA A 115 8.97 -18.33 17.14
CA ALA A 115 9.52 -16.99 17.15
C ALA A 115 9.63 -16.46 18.57
N ASP A 116 10.72 -15.78 18.87
CA ASP A 116 10.96 -15.14 20.17
C ASP A 116 10.07 -13.88 20.29
N ILE A 117 9.75 -13.25 19.16
CA ILE A 117 8.92 -12.06 19.05
C ILE A 117 7.90 -12.20 17.92
N THR A 118 6.67 -11.75 18.15
CA THR A 118 5.64 -11.65 17.09
C THR A 118 5.20 -10.21 16.89
N ILE A 119 5.22 -9.74 15.65
CA ILE A 119 4.72 -8.42 15.26
C ILE A 119 3.41 -8.60 14.50
N ALA A 120 2.34 -8.02 15.05
CA ALA A 120 1.08 -7.82 14.36
C ALA A 120 0.94 -6.34 13.98
N GLY A 121 0.21 -6.06 12.89
CA GLY A 121 0.01 -4.71 12.41
C GLY A 121 -1.41 -4.46 11.92
N THR A 122 -1.83 -3.21 12.02
CA THR A 122 -3.11 -2.73 11.50
C THR A 122 -2.85 -1.51 10.61
N ILE A 123 -3.38 -1.54 9.39
CA ILE A 123 -3.32 -0.46 8.43
C ILE A 123 -4.53 0.44 8.65
N GLN A 124 -4.32 1.58 9.28
CA GLN A 124 -5.41 2.53 9.60
C GLN A 124 -5.64 3.50 8.43
N SER A 125 -4.56 3.93 7.78
CA SER A 125 -4.64 4.66 6.51
C SER A 125 -3.51 4.25 5.59
N LEU A 126 -3.81 4.17 4.30
CA LEU A 126 -2.84 4.09 3.22
C LEU A 126 -3.52 4.69 1.98
N SER A 127 -3.03 5.85 1.55
CA SER A 127 -3.47 6.50 0.32
C SER A 127 -2.27 7.02 -0.47
N VAL A 128 -2.34 6.97 -1.79
CA VAL A 128 -1.49 7.73 -2.71
C VAL A 128 -2.40 8.40 -3.73
N ASP A 129 -2.31 9.72 -3.83
CA ASP A 129 -3.16 10.51 -4.70
C ASP A 129 -2.28 11.39 -5.61
N ALA A 130 -2.70 11.53 -6.86
CA ALA A 130 -2.04 12.34 -7.87
C ALA A 130 -3.04 13.33 -8.46
N LYS A 131 -2.68 14.60 -8.53
CA LYS A 131 -3.52 15.66 -9.08
C LYS A 131 -2.78 16.38 -10.20
N SER A 132 -3.21 16.14 -11.44
CA SER A 132 -2.66 16.82 -12.61
C SER A 132 -3.13 18.27 -12.67
N GLY A 133 -2.17 19.19 -12.67
CA GLY A 133 -2.34 20.61 -12.87
C GLY A 133 -1.73 21.07 -14.19
N PHE A 134 -1.75 22.38 -14.43
CA PHE A 134 -1.10 22.94 -15.62
C PHE A 134 0.42 22.83 -15.49
N MET A 135 1.05 22.00 -16.35
CA MET A 135 2.50 21.77 -16.39
C MET A 135 3.09 21.13 -15.12
N HIS A 136 2.28 20.47 -14.29
CA HIS A 136 2.74 19.70 -13.13
C HIS A 136 1.72 18.66 -12.71
N THR A 137 2.15 17.68 -11.93
CA THR A 137 1.28 16.79 -11.16
C THR A 137 1.76 16.81 -9.71
N ASP A 138 0.84 17.12 -8.79
CA ASP A 138 1.09 17.03 -7.36
C ASP A 138 0.77 15.61 -6.89
N LEU A 139 1.71 14.97 -6.21
CA LEU A 139 1.51 13.68 -5.56
C LEU A 139 1.45 13.87 -4.05
N THR A 140 0.53 13.15 -3.40
CA THR A 140 0.41 13.11 -1.95
C THR A 140 0.18 11.69 -1.49
N ALA A 141 0.97 11.22 -0.53
CA ALA A 141 0.80 9.92 0.08
C ALA A 141 0.60 10.05 1.59
N THR A 142 -0.24 9.19 2.15
CA THR A 142 -0.48 9.11 3.60
C THR A 142 -0.41 7.67 4.05
N ASN A 143 0.16 7.43 5.22
CA ASN A 143 0.23 6.11 5.80
C ASN A 143 0.19 6.19 7.32
N THR A 144 -0.73 5.45 7.93
CA THR A 144 -0.83 5.25 9.38
C THR A 144 -0.89 3.78 9.68
N LEU A 145 0.10 3.31 10.44
CA LEU A 145 0.23 1.92 10.87
C LEU A 145 0.23 1.87 12.40
N ALA A 146 -0.56 0.95 12.94
CA ALA A 146 -0.48 0.58 14.35
C ALA A 146 0.18 -0.79 14.46
N PHE A 147 1.19 -0.90 15.31
CA PHE A 147 1.92 -2.14 15.57
C PHE A 147 1.60 -2.66 16.95
N ARG A 148 1.56 -3.98 17.07
CA ARG A 148 1.53 -4.70 18.33
C ARG A 148 2.65 -5.74 18.31
N ILE A 149 3.65 -5.52 19.13
CA ILE A 149 4.83 -6.37 19.26
C ILE A 149 4.67 -7.17 20.55
N MET A 150 4.68 -8.48 20.44
CA MET A 150 4.54 -9.43 21.54
C MET A 150 5.87 -10.14 21.75
N ASN A 151 6.45 -9.99 22.94
CA ASN A 151 7.66 -10.69 23.33
C ASN A 151 7.26 -11.98 24.04
N HIS A 152 7.68 -13.14 23.52
CA HIS A 152 7.31 -14.44 24.11
C HIS A 152 8.20 -14.81 25.31
N THR A 153 9.33 -14.12 25.50
CA THR A 153 10.24 -14.38 26.62
C THR A 153 9.71 -13.83 27.95
N ASP A 154 9.09 -12.66 27.95
CA ASP A 154 8.59 -11.98 29.16
C ASP A 154 7.09 -11.63 29.11
N GLU A 155 6.39 -12.13 28.08
CA GLU A 155 4.97 -11.91 27.80
C GLU A 155 4.59 -10.41 27.66
N SER A 156 5.56 -9.53 27.51
CA SER A 156 5.32 -8.10 27.36
C SER A 156 4.76 -7.76 25.97
N VAL A 157 3.93 -6.73 25.93
CA VAL A 157 3.31 -6.24 24.70
C VAL A 157 3.62 -4.77 24.52
N VAL A 158 4.35 -4.45 23.45
CA VAL A 158 4.60 -3.08 23.01
C VAL A 158 3.56 -2.72 21.95
N ARG A 159 2.99 -1.52 22.05
CA ARG A 159 2.05 -0.99 21.07
C ARG A 159 2.59 0.35 20.60
N GLU A 160 2.72 0.50 19.30
CA GLU A 160 3.26 1.71 18.70
C GLU A 160 2.39 2.15 17.53
N ARG A 161 2.27 3.45 17.29
CA ARG A 161 1.53 3.96 16.13
C ARG A 161 2.41 4.97 15.40
N VAL A 162 2.77 4.62 14.17
CA VAL A 162 3.49 5.54 13.29
C VAL A 162 2.53 6.09 12.24
N SER A 163 2.64 7.39 12.02
CA SER A 163 1.97 8.07 10.91
C SER A 163 2.96 8.90 10.12
N GLY A 164 2.72 8.97 8.82
CA GLY A 164 3.52 9.75 7.91
C GLY A 164 2.69 10.29 6.77
N THR A 165 3.15 11.41 6.24
CA THR A 165 2.71 11.98 4.98
C THR A 165 3.93 12.21 4.10
N GLY A 166 3.74 12.06 2.80
CA GLY A 166 4.71 12.38 1.77
C GLY A 166 4.04 13.21 0.70
N SER A 167 4.81 14.11 0.08
CA SER A 167 4.34 14.86 -1.09
C SER A 167 5.48 14.97 -2.08
N ASP A 168 5.15 14.95 -3.36
CA ASP A 168 6.10 15.21 -4.44
C ASP A 168 5.42 16.02 -5.55
N ARG A 169 6.22 16.64 -6.42
CA ARG A 169 5.73 17.38 -7.59
C ARG A 169 6.60 17.06 -8.79
N VAL A 170 5.96 16.48 -9.80
CA VAL A 170 6.61 16.09 -11.06
C VAL A 170 6.03 16.87 -12.23
N PHE A 171 6.82 17.03 -13.29
CA PHE A 171 6.37 17.74 -14.49
C PHE A 171 5.58 16.80 -15.42
N TRP A 172 6.11 15.60 -15.64
CA TRP A 172 5.41 14.48 -16.27
C TRP A 172 5.18 13.42 -15.21
N PHE A 173 3.94 12.97 -15.08
CA PHE A 173 3.60 11.91 -14.12
C PHE A 173 3.79 10.56 -14.78
N ASP A 174 4.55 9.71 -14.12
CA ASP A 174 4.63 8.28 -14.37
C ASP A 174 4.20 7.48 -13.12
N GLU A 175 3.80 6.23 -13.28
CA GLU A 175 3.27 5.39 -12.20
C GLU A 175 4.35 5.11 -11.14
N GLU A 176 5.60 5.06 -11.58
CA GLU A 176 6.80 4.90 -10.77
C GLU A 176 6.98 6.02 -9.75
N ASP A 177 6.51 7.25 -10.04
CA ASP A 177 6.58 8.37 -9.10
C ASP A 177 5.70 8.12 -7.87
N ALA A 178 4.47 7.63 -8.09
CA ALA A 178 3.56 7.26 -7.01
C ALA A 178 4.11 6.06 -6.22
N GLN A 179 4.70 5.09 -6.92
CA GLN A 179 5.35 3.94 -6.29
C GLN A 179 6.58 4.34 -5.47
N ALA A 180 7.41 5.27 -5.95
CA ALA A 180 8.56 5.79 -5.22
C ALA A 180 8.10 6.54 -3.96
N LEU A 181 7.09 7.39 -4.08
CA LEU A 181 6.56 8.16 -2.95
C LEU A 181 6.02 7.25 -1.84
N ILE A 182 5.24 6.22 -2.18
CA ILE A 182 4.72 5.27 -1.19
C ILE A 182 5.84 4.42 -0.58
N THR A 183 6.85 4.05 -1.37
CA THR A 183 8.04 3.30 -0.92
C THR A 183 8.82 4.08 0.13
N ASP A 184 9.13 5.34 -0.17
CA ASP A 184 9.82 6.25 0.74
C ASP A 184 9.03 6.46 2.02
N LEU A 185 7.71 6.58 1.91
CA LEU A 185 6.84 6.76 3.06
C LEU A 185 6.88 5.54 4.00
N PHE A 186 6.83 4.33 3.45
CA PHE A 186 7.01 3.10 4.24
C PHE A 186 8.38 3.06 4.91
N ALA A 187 9.46 3.34 4.18
CA ALA A 187 10.82 3.33 4.73
C ALA A 187 10.98 4.35 5.88
N LYS A 188 10.40 5.55 5.74
CA LYS A 188 10.38 6.58 6.79
C LYS A 188 9.61 6.11 8.02
N ASN A 189 8.41 5.54 7.85
CA ASN A 189 7.57 5.09 8.96
C ASN A 189 8.17 3.88 9.68
N PHE A 190 8.76 2.92 8.97
CA PHE A 190 9.48 1.82 9.58
C PHE A 190 10.76 2.28 10.28
N GLY A 191 11.46 3.28 9.72
CA GLY A 191 12.60 3.91 10.39
C GLY A 191 12.22 4.57 11.72
N LYS A 192 11.07 5.25 11.77
CA LYS A 192 10.52 5.81 13.03
C LYS A 192 10.26 4.71 14.05
N LEU A 193 9.53 3.65 13.64
CA LEU A 193 9.31 2.49 14.49
C LEU A 193 10.63 1.93 15.06
N LEU A 194 11.66 1.80 14.22
CA LEU A 194 12.98 1.31 14.67
C LEU A 194 13.71 2.26 15.60
N THR A 195 13.45 3.56 15.52
CA THR A 195 14.03 4.56 16.42
C THR A 195 13.37 4.48 17.79
N ASP A 196 12.05 4.22 17.82
CA ASP A 196 11.25 4.16 19.03
C ASP A 196 11.41 2.84 19.79
N ILE A 197 11.97 1.80 19.14
CA ILE A 197 12.21 0.50 19.75
C ILE A 197 13.70 0.24 20.02
N LYS A 198 13.98 -0.55 21.05
CA LYS A 198 15.30 -1.06 21.37
C LYS A 198 15.23 -2.55 21.62
N ILE A 199 16.19 -3.29 21.08
CA ILE A 199 16.40 -4.70 21.41
C ILE A 199 17.25 -4.78 22.67
N GLU A 200 16.69 -5.37 23.73
CA GLU A 200 17.40 -5.72 24.95
C GLU A 200 17.41 -7.24 25.10
N GLY A 201 18.46 -7.88 24.59
CA GLY A 201 18.57 -9.35 24.55
C GLY A 201 17.58 -9.96 23.54
N GLN A 202 16.56 -10.65 24.04
CA GLN A 202 15.51 -11.31 23.23
C GLN A 202 14.17 -10.55 23.25
N VAL A 203 14.16 -9.33 23.80
CA VAL A 203 12.93 -8.55 24.03
C VAL A 203 13.05 -7.21 23.30
N ILE A 204 11.96 -6.77 22.68
CA ILE A 204 11.80 -5.40 22.17
C ILE A 204 11.09 -4.55 23.22
N ARG A 205 11.68 -3.39 23.54
CA ARG A 205 11.12 -2.37 24.44
C ARG A 205 11.03 -1.03 23.74
N LEU A 206 10.14 -0.17 24.22
CA LEU A 206 10.13 1.24 23.83
C LEU A 206 11.33 1.96 24.47
N GLN A 207 11.93 2.88 23.73
CA GLN A 207 12.98 3.76 24.21
C GLN A 207 12.45 4.85 25.15
#